data_AF-A0A7C4L646-F1
#
_entry.id   AF-A0A7C4L646-F1
#
_cell.length_a   1.000
_cell.length_b   1.000
_cell.length_c   1.000
_cell.angle_alpha   90.00
_cell.angle_beta   90.00
_cell.angle_gamma   90.00
#
_symmetry.space_group_name_H-M   'P 1'
#
loop_
_entity.id
_entity.type
_entity.pdbx_description
1 polymer ?
#
loop_
_entity_poly.entity_id
_entity_poly.type
_entity_poly.pdbx_seq_one_letter_code
_entity_poly.pdbx_strand_id
1 'polypeptide(L)'
;MMNELRKNAKLILWIVIGAFILTIFAVWGMKGMLFEESKNPDILAKIDKTTITYTELGELWQNKLQELYDKGIKLTDEKEKELKKELLYDIIEHRLKMQYAQKIGIFTTDEEVAESIMSIQAFLDKNGNFDKNLYQNILYNQRINAHEFEEQQRQYITLVKLRNQIMSTIKFTDDELKMYFSKRQRILNVKYVYFDYKNYLNELNIDIEKMKDYYSMHKKDFEKPEQIKASHILIVADASPTSPSGLTDEQAKKLAEDIYKRAKSGEDFAALAKKYSKDTGSKDKGGDLGWFKKGEMVPEFEKMAFSLKKGEISEPVKTQFGYHVIKCYDKQAAYEPTFEKEKDRVLKELQKQYGMDLMKKKADKMYGEIKKPEDFEIVAKSNTVTVKTLNSITEDAKMPELESEEAKNVLFDLNKNTVSKVIEGKNGYYIFKIIDEKYVKFDEKKFEKQKQDLAEKLRAIKFDQVFEDLMTKLKKEAKIEVYEKNL
;
A
#
# COMPACT_ATOMS: atom_id res chain seq x y z
N MET A 1 -38.66 18.42 58.48
CA MET A 1 -37.38 18.98 57.97
C MET A 1 -36.68 18.07 56.96
N MET A 2 -36.28 16.83 57.28
CA MET A 2 -35.62 15.94 56.30
C MET A 2 -36.50 15.49 55.11
N ASN A 3 -37.82 15.37 55.30
CA ASN A 3 -38.73 15.02 54.19
C ASN A 3 -38.99 16.18 53.21
N GLU A 4 -38.92 17.43 53.64
CA GLU A 4 -38.98 18.59 52.73
C GLU A 4 -37.67 18.76 51.95
N LEU A 5 -36.51 18.53 52.60
CA LEU A 5 -35.21 18.51 51.93
C LEU A 5 -35.15 17.45 50.82
N ARG A 6 -35.76 16.27 51.02
CA ARG A 6 -35.84 15.23 49.97
C ARG A 6 -36.82 15.58 48.84
N LYS A 7 -37.91 16.29 49.14
CA LYS A 7 -38.90 16.70 48.13
C LYS A 7 -38.33 17.78 47.20
N ASN A 8 -37.55 18.70 47.75
CA ASN A 8 -36.90 19.77 46.98
C ASN A 8 -35.56 19.35 46.36
N ALA A 9 -34.91 18.28 46.85
CA ALA A 9 -33.66 17.76 46.28
C ALA A 9 -33.80 17.34 44.81
N LYS A 10 -34.94 16.76 44.39
CA LYS A 10 -35.17 16.44 42.97
C LYS A 10 -35.26 17.69 42.11
N LEU A 11 -35.92 18.74 42.59
CA LEU A 11 -36.05 20.00 41.87
C LEU A 11 -34.68 20.70 41.75
N ILE A 12 -33.92 20.74 42.84
CA ILE A 12 -32.55 21.28 42.87
C ILE A 12 -31.62 20.50 41.94
N LEU A 13 -31.72 19.17 41.91
CA LEU A 13 -30.92 18.33 41.03
C LEU A 13 -31.22 18.61 39.54
N TRP A 14 -32.49 18.79 39.17
CA TRP A 14 -32.86 19.18 37.81
C TRP A 14 -32.41 20.59 37.44
N ILE A 15 -32.41 21.53 38.40
CA ILE A 15 -31.87 22.88 38.19
C ILE A 15 -30.35 22.83 38.00
N VAL A 16 -29.62 22.02 38.77
CA VAL A 16 -28.17 21.85 38.65
C VAL A 16 -27.79 21.15 37.35
N ILE A 17 -28.52 20.10 36.95
CA ILE A 17 -28.31 19.41 35.66
C ILE A 17 -28.63 20.36 34.51
N GLY A 18 -29.74 21.11 34.60
CA GLY A 18 -30.11 22.12 33.61
C GLY A 18 -29.06 23.22 33.50
N ALA A 19 -28.54 23.72 34.62
CA ALA A 19 -27.47 24.71 34.66
C ALA A 19 -26.13 24.16 34.14
N PHE A 20 -25.81 22.89 34.42
CA PHE A 20 -24.61 22.21 33.91
C PHE A 20 -24.68 21.95 32.40
N ILE A 21 -25.86 21.58 31.90
CA ILE A 21 -26.10 21.45 30.46
C ILE A 21 -26.04 22.83 29.80
N LEU A 22 -26.64 23.87 30.41
CA LEU A 22 -26.55 25.25 29.93
C LEU A 22 -25.11 25.78 29.94
N THR A 23 -24.27 25.43 30.92
CA THR A 23 -22.85 25.82 30.92
C THR A 23 -22.04 25.03 29.92
N ILE A 24 -22.34 23.75 29.67
CA ILE A 24 -21.73 22.99 28.57
C ILE A 24 -22.11 23.61 27.22
N PHE A 25 -23.40 23.91 26.98
CA PHE A 25 -23.85 24.57 25.75
C PHE A 25 -23.38 26.03 25.64
N ALA A 26 -23.19 26.75 26.74
CA ALA A 26 -22.60 28.08 26.77
C ALA A 26 -21.10 28.02 26.44
N VAL A 27 -20.35 27.07 27.00
CA VAL A 27 -18.90 26.93 26.80
C VAL A 27 -18.57 26.33 25.43
N TRP A 28 -19.42 25.47 24.88
CA TRP A 28 -19.23 24.91 23.53
C TRP A 28 -19.92 25.75 22.42
N GLY A 29 -21.08 26.34 22.71
CA GLY A 29 -21.85 27.17 21.77
C GLY A 29 -21.37 28.63 21.66
N MET A 30 -20.81 29.24 22.72
CA MET A 30 -20.18 30.57 22.60
C MET A 30 -18.72 30.52 22.14
N LYS A 31 -18.10 29.34 22.04
CA LYS A 31 -16.78 29.18 21.39
C LYS A 31 -16.83 29.49 19.89
N GLY A 32 -18.03 29.44 19.29
CA GLY A 32 -18.28 29.86 17.90
C GLY A 32 -18.76 31.30 17.71
N MET A 33 -19.04 32.07 18.78
CA MET A 33 -19.74 33.36 18.65
C MET A 33 -19.05 34.56 19.32
N LEU A 34 -17.99 34.37 20.12
CA LEU A 34 -17.34 35.47 20.87
C LEU A 34 -15.83 35.64 20.65
N PHE A 35 -15.23 34.95 19.67
CA PHE A 35 -13.79 35.06 19.39
C PHE A 35 -13.53 35.70 18.04
N GLU A 36 -12.81 36.82 18.07
CA GLU A 36 -12.30 37.58 16.94
C GLU A 36 -11.58 36.65 15.94
N GLU A 37 -12.11 36.57 14.72
CA GLU A 37 -11.80 35.56 13.69
C GLU A 37 -10.36 35.57 13.12
N SER A 38 -9.52 36.52 13.54
CA SER A 38 -8.20 36.77 12.93
C SER A 38 -7.00 36.22 13.70
N LYS A 39 -7.21 35.52 14.84
CA LYS A 39 -6.13 35.04 15.73
C LYS A 39 -6.33 33.62 16.28
N ASN A 40 -6.90 32.69 15.52
CA ASN A 40 -6.92 31.29 15.95
C ASN A 40 -5.70 30.54 15.36
N PRO A 41 -4.63 30.27 16.15
CA PRO A 41 -3.40 29.65 15.65
C PRO A 41 -3.60 28.20 15.18
N ASP A 42 -4.74 27.59 15.52
CA ASP A 42 -5.08 26.23 15.12
C ASP A 42 -5.70 26.15 13.71
N ILE A 43 -6.19 27.24 13.13
CA ILE A 43 -6.80 27.20 11.78
C ILE A 43 -5.71 27.37 10.71
N LEU A 44 -5.57 26.38 9.83
CA LEU A 44 -4.61 26.38 8.73
C LEU A 44 -5.23 26.83 7.41
N ALA A 45 -6.48 26.50 7.17
CA ALA A 45 -7.22 26.98 6.00
C ALA A 45 -8.73 27.04 6.23
N LYS A 46 -9.42 27.85 5.43
CA LYS A 46 -10.88 27.84 5.27
C LYS A 46 -11.24 27.46 3.84
N ILE A 47 -12.23 26.60 3.67
CA ILE A 47 -12.84 26.24 2.40
C ILE A 47 -14.35 26.44 2.55
N ASP A 48 -14.87 27.51 1.98
CA ASP A 48 -16.25 27.95 2.12
C ASP A 48 -16.67 28.09 3.59
N LYS A 49 -17.42 27.13 4.13
CA LYS A 49 -17.88 27.11 5.54
C LYS A 49 -17.09 26.14 6.42
N THR A 50 -16.14 25.40 5.86
CA THR A 50 -15.36 24.40 6.57
C THR A 50 -13.96 24.91 6.86
N THR A 51 -13.44 24.60 8.04
CA THR A 51 -12.07 24.92 8.46
C THR A 51 -11.20 23.67 8.42
N ILE A 52 -9.92 23.85 8.15
CA ILE A 52 -8.86 22.86 8.32
C ILE A 52 -8.02 23.29 9.51
N THR A 53 -7.78 22.39 10.45
CA THR A 53 -7.05 22.69 11.68
C THR A 53 -5.67 22.04 11.73
N TYR A 54 -4.81 22.50 12.64
CA TYR A 54 -3.51 21.89 12.89
C TYR A 54 -3.66 20.47 13.45
N THR A 55 -4.73 20.21 14.19
CA THR A 55 -5.05 18.86 14.70
C THR A 55 -5.20 17.85 13.56
N GLU A 56 -5.94 18.20 12.51
CA GLU A 56 -6.12 17.33 11.33
C GLU A 56 -4.82 17.11 10.56
N LEU A 57 -4.02 18.17 10.39
CA LEU A 57 -2.70 18.06 9.76
C LEU A 57 -1.76 17.21 10.61
N GLY A 58 -1.85 17.31 11.93
CA GLY A 58 -0.97 16.64 12.88
C GLY A 58 -0.96 15.12 12.73
N GLU A 59 -2.11 14.51 12.50
CA GLU A 59 -2.22 13.05 12.29
C GLU A 59 -1.52 12.60 11.01
N LEU A 60 -1.78 13.29 9.89
CA LEU A 60 -1.09 13.02 8.63
C LEU A 60 0.41 13.28 8.75
N TRP A 61 0.79 14.31 9.51
CA TRP A 61 2.18 14.66 9.75
C TRP A 61 2.91 13.59 10.57
N GLN A 62 2.29 13.01 11.61
CA GLN A 62 2.89 11.91 12.36
C GLN A 62 3.15 10.69 11.48
N ASN A 63 2.18 10.32 10.65
CA ASN A 63 2.34 9.21 9.71
C ASN A 63 3.47 9.50 8.71
N LYS A 64 3.56 10.74 8.21
CA LYS A 64 4.64 11.16 7.31
C LYS A 64 6.01 11.16 7.99
N LEU A 65 6.10 11.61 9.24
CA LEU A 65 7.34 11.57 10.02
C LEU A 65 7.82 10.15 10.25
N GLN A 66 6.92 9.22 10.56
CA GLN A 66 7.28 7.80 10.70
C GLN A 66 7.82 7.25 9.38
N GLU A 67 7.16 7.53 8.26
CA GLU A 67 7.63 7.14 6.92
C GLU A 67 9.04 7.68 6.61
N LEU A 68 9.31 8.94 6.96
CA LEU A 68 10.63 9.56 6.75
C LEU A 68 11.69 8.99 7.68
N TYR A 69 11.34 8.73 8.93
CA TYR A 69 12.20 8.08 9.90
C TYR A 69 12.58 6.68 9.44
N ASP A 70 11.62 5.89 8.99
CA ASP A 70 11.84 4.55 8.42
C ASP A 70 12.70 4.61 7.15
N LYS A 71 12.73 5.75 6.46
CA LYS A 71 13.64 6.00 5.33
C LYS A 71 14.98 6.58 5.76
N GLY A 72 15.26 6.76 7.05
CA GLY A 72 16.49 7.38 7.55
C GLY A 72 16.70 8.83 7.08
N ILE A 73 15.62 9.52 6.66
CA ILE A 73 15.69 10.88 6.13
C ILE A 73 15.67 11.86 7.31
N LYS A 74 16.75 12.64 7.46
CA LYS A 74 16.78 13.77 8.40
C LYS A 74 16.08 14.98 7.76
N LEU A 75 15.11 15.52 8.49
CA LEU A 75 14.30 16.64 8.02
C LEU A 75 14.94 17.98 8.37
N THR A 76 15.03 18.89 7.39
CA THR A 76 15.36 20.30 7.63
C THR A 76 14.09 21.11 7.87
N ASP A 77 14.18 22.22 8.58
CA ASP A 77 13.02 23.10 8.84
C ASP A 77 12.30 23.54 7.54
N GLU A 78 13.08 23.83 6.50
CA GLU A 78 12.52 24.20 5.18
C GLU A 78 11.76 23.03 4.54
N LYS A 79 12.31 21.81 4.62
CA LYS A 79 11.66 20.62 4.07
C LYS A 79 10.43 20.22 4.88
N GLU A 80 10.49 20.38 6.20
CA GLU A 80 9.34 20.20 7.08
C GLU A 80 8.18 21.10 6.65
N LYS A 81 8.46 22.40 6.47
CA LYS A 81 7.45 23.37 6.06
C LYS A 81 6.87 23.05 4.68
N GLU A 82 7.70 22.65 3.73
CA GLU A 82 7.27 22.23 2.39
C GLU A 82 6.31 21.03 2.45
N LEU A 83 6.68 19.99 3.22
CA LEU A 83 5.85 18.78 3.35
C LEU A 83 4.55 19.04 4.09
N LYS A 84 4.57 19.85 5.15
CA LYS A 84 3.34 20.27 5.84
C LYS A 84 2.41 21.04 4.92
N LYS A 85 2.98 21.90 4.06
CA LYS A 85 2.23 22.63 3.04
C LYS A 85 1.63 21.67 2.00
N GLU A 86 2.38 20.68 1.54
CA GLU A 86 1.90 19.61 0.64
C GLU A 86 0.70 18.86 1.26
N LEU A 87 0.85 18.37 2.49
CA LEU A 87 -0.22 17.68 3.22
C LEU A 87 -1.45 18.58 3.43
N LEU A 88 -1.27 19.87 3.71
CA LEU A 88 -2.39 20.80 3.79
C LEU A 88 -3.16 20.88 2.47
N TYR A 89 -2.45 20.95 1.33
CA TYR A 89 -3.09 20.94 0.03
C TYR A 89 -3.79 19.62 -0.27
N ASP A 90 -3.24 18.48 0.14
CA ASP A 90 -3.92 17.18 0.01
C ASP A 90 -5.25 17.15 0.76
N ILE A 91 -5.28 17.70 1.99
CA ILE A 91 -6.52 17.83 2.76
C ILE A 91 -7.51 18.77 2.04
N ILE A 92 -7.03 19.90 1.49
CA ILE A 92 -7.89 20.83 0.75
C ILE A 92 -8.51 20.15 -0.47
N GLU A 93 -7.71 19.44 -1.26
CA GLU A 93 -8.18 18.71 -2.42
C GLU A 93 -9.17 17.61 -2.05
N HIS A 94 -8.89 16.85 -0.98
CA HIS A 94 -9.81 15.85 -0.46
C HIS A 94 -11.18 16.45 -0.14
N ARG A 95 -11.22 17.58 0.59
CA ARG A 95 -12.46 18.30 0.91
C ARG A 95 -13.21 18.77 -0.34
N LEU A 96 -12.51 19.36 -1.31
CA LEU A 96 -13.12 19.81 -2.56
C LEU A 96 -13.76 18.64 -3.34
N LYS A 97 -13.10 17.49 -3.40
CA LYS A 97 -13.63 16.29 -4.06
C LYS A 97 -14.88 15.77 -3.35
N MET A 98 -14.88 15.73 -2.01
CA MET A 98 -16.04 15.32 -1.23
C MET A 98 -17.23 16.28 -1.39
N GLN A 99 -16.98 17.60 -1.33
CA GLN A 99 -18.00 18.62 -1.57
C GLN A 99 -18.57 18.51 -2.99
N TYR A 100 -17.72 18.27 -3.99
CA TYR A 100 -18.17 18.08 -5.36
C TYR A 100 -18.99 16.80 -5.52
N ALA A 101 -18.55 15.66 -4.96
CA ALA A 101 -19.31 14.42 -4.95
C ALA A 101 -20.71 14.62 -4.37
N GLN A 102 -20.82 15.28 -3.22
CA GLN A 102 -22.10 15.65 -2.61
C GLN A 102 -22.94 16.55 -3.52
N LYS A 103 -22.33 17.58 -4.14
CA LYS A 103 -23.00 18.52 -5.06
C LYS A 103 -23.63 17.82 -6.26
N ILE A 104 -22.99 16.77 -6.78
CA ILE A 104 -23.49 16.00 -7.94
C ILE A 104 -24.28 14.74 -7.54
N GLY A 105 -24.57 14.56 -6.25
CA GLY A 105 -25.41 13.47 -5.76
C GLY A 105 -24.72 12.12 -5.64
N ILE A 106 -23.39 12.07 -5.55
CA ILE A 106 -22.64 10.84 -5.30
C ILE A 106 -22.49 10.66 -3.79
N PHE A 107 -23.07 9.56 -3.29
CA PHE A 107 -23.03 9.16 -1.90
C PHE A 107 -22.72 7.67 -1.79
N THR A 108 -22.35 7.24 -0.59
CA THR A 108 -22.10 5.84 -0.25
C THR A 108 -23.01 5.42 0.90
N THR A 109 -23.77 4.34 0.70
CA THR A 109 -24.70 3.81 1.71
C THR A 109 -23.97 2.97 2.75
N ASP A 110 -24.64 2.69 3.86
CA ASP A 110 -24.09 1.86 4.94
C ASP A 110 -23.84 0.42 4.46
N GLU A 111 -24.70 -0.09 3.58
CA GLU A 111 -24.57 -1.41 2.98
C GLU A 111 -23.29 -1.51 2.14
N GLU A 112 -22.99 -0.50 1.31
CA GLU A 112 -21.78 -0.50 0.49
C GLU A 112 -20.51 -0.39 1.33
N VAL A 113 -20.56 0.35 2.45
CA VAL A 113 -19.48 0.39 3.44
C VAL A 113 -19.29 -1.00 4.04
N ALA A 114 -20.38 -1.64 4.49
CA ALA A 114 -20.33 -2.98 5.07
C ALA A 114 -19.78 -4.02 4.07
N GLU A 115 -20.27 -4.04 2.83
CA GLU A 115 -19.79 -4.92 1.76
C GLU A 115 -18.29 -4.73 1.49
N SER A 116 -17.86 -3.47 1.41
CA SER A 116 -16.45 -3.14 1.20
C SER A 116 -15.58 -3.65 2.36
N ILE A 117 -15.98 -3.40 3.61
CA ILE A 117 -15.26 -3.86 4.81
C ILE A 117 -15.23 -5.39 4.86
N MET A 118 -16.34 -6.04 4.55
CA MET A 118 -16.45 -7.50 4.52
C MET A 118 -15.58 -8.15 3.44
N SER A 119 -15.10 -7.38 2.45
CA SER A 119 -14.19 -7.88 1.42
C SER A 119 -12.70 -7.68 1.74
N ILE A 120 -12.37 -6.96 2.82
CA ILE A 120 -10.98 -6.69 3.19
C ILE A 120 -10.35 -7.97 3.73
N GLN A 121 -9.30 -8.45 3.04
CA GLN A 121 -8.61 -9.71 3.36
C GLN A 121 -8.16 -9.82 4.82
N ALA A 122 -7.76 -8.71 5.43
CA ALA A 122 -7.31 -8.66 6.83
C ALA A 122 -8.44 -8.99 7.83
N PHE A 123 -9.70 -8.87 7.41
CA PHE A 123 -10.89 -9.13 8.22
C PHE A 123 -11.56 -10.46 7.88
N LEU A 124 -10.97 -11.27 7.00
CA LEU A 124 -11.49 -12.57 6.63
C LEU A 124 -10.92 -13.67 7.52
N ASP A 125 -11.76 -14.63 7.87
CA ASP A 125 -11.33 -15.90 8.43
C ASP A 125 -10.57 -16.72 7.38
N LYS A 126 -10.02 -17.85 7.83
CA LYS A 126 -9.33 -18.82 6.96
C LYS A 126 -10.17 -19.39 5.82
N ASN A 127 -11.50 -19.27 5.89
CA ASN A 127 -12.44 -19.73 4.87
C ASN A 127 -12.84 -18.60 3.90
N GLY A 128 -12.31 -17.39 4.08
CA GLY A 128 -12.63 -16.21 3.27
C GLY A 128 -13.92 -15.50 3.67
N ASN A 129 -14.50 -15.81 4.83
CA ASN A 129 -15.70 -15.14 5.34
C ASN A 129 -15.31 -14.04 6.31
N PHE A 130 -16.05 -12.93 6.33
CA PHE A 130 -15.82 -11.86 7.29
C PHE A 130 -15.91 -12.35 8.74
N ASP A 131 -14.87 -12.09 9.53
CA ASP A 131 -14.79 -12.38 10.96
C ASP A 131 -14.87 -11.07 11.76
N LYS A 132 -16.02 -10.87 12.40
CA LYS A 132 -16.29 -9.68 13.23
C LYS A 132 -15.30 -9.53 14.40
N ASN A 133 -14.87 -10.63 15.02
CA ASN A 133 -13.93 -10.56 16.13
C ASN A 133 -12.55 -10.16 15.62
N LEU A 134 -12.13 -10.68 14.46
CA LEU A 134 -10.87 -10.30 13.83
C LEU A 134 -10.87 -8.80 13.47
N TYR A 135 -11.94 -8.31 12.84
CA TYR A 135 -12.15 -6.88 12.57
C TYR A 135 -12.02 -6.03 13.84
N GLN A 136 -12.78 -6.35 14.89
CA GLN A 136 -12.77 -5.61 16.15
C GLN A 136 -11.40 -5.63 16.83
N ASN A 137 -10.73 -6.79 16.83
CA ASN A 137 -9.41 -6.94 17.43
C ASN A 137 -8.35 -6.15 16.68
N ILE A 138 -8.39 -6.14 15.34
CA ILE A 138 -7.44 -5.36 14.53
C ILE A 138 -7.61 -3.87 14.80
N LEU A 139 -8.85 -3.35 14.76
CA LEU A 139 -9.11 -1.95 15.05
C LEU A 139 -8.70 -1.57 16.48
N TYR A 140 -9.05 -2.39 17.46
CA TYR A 140 -8.66 -2.16 18.86
C TYR A 140 -7.14 -2.10 19.04
N ASN A 141 -6.40 -3.03 18.44
CA ASN A 141 -4.94 -3.09 18.54
C ASN A 141 -4.26 -1.90 17.83
N GLN A 142 -4.88 -1.38 16.78
CA GLN A 142 -4.42 -0.18 16.08
C GLN A 142 -4.94 1.11 16.71
N ARG A 143 -5.75 1.03 17.77
CA ARG A 143 -6.42 2.15 18.47
C ARG A 143 -7.33 2.96 17.54
N ILE A 144 -7.90 2.30 16.54
CA ILE A 144 -8.82 2.90 15.57
C ILE A 144 -10.24 2.72 16.08
N ASN A 145 -11.04 3.79 16.06
CA ASN A 145 -12.46 3.72 16.37
C ASN A 145 -13.24 3.12 15.18
N ALA A 146 -14.17 2.19 15.43
CA ALA A 146 -14.93 1.53 14.37
C ALA A 146 -15.78 2.50 13.54
N HIS A 147 -16.45 3.47 14.16
CA HIS A 147 -17.24 4.47 13.45
C HIS A 147 -16.35 5.35 12.58
N GLU A 148 -15.19 5.76 13.11
CA GLU A 148 -14.22 6.55 12.35
C GLU A 148 -13.68 5.77 11.14
N PHE A 149 -13.34 4.50 11.33
CA PHE A 149 -12.91 3.62 10.24
C PHE A 149 -13.99 3.45 9.17
N GLU A 150 -15.23 3.21 9.57
CA GLU A 150 -16.38 3.09 8.67
C GLU A 150 -16.62 4.39 7.88
N GLU A 151 -16.48 5.55 8.52
CA GLU A 151 -16.59 6.85 7.85
C GLU A 151 -15.41 7.14 6.90
N GLN A 152 -14.18 6.77 7.26
CA GLN A 152 -13.04 6.83 6.35
C GLN A 152 -13.27 5.94 5.13
N GLN A 153 -13.80 4.72 5.34
CA GLN A 153 -14.12 3.80 4.26
C GLN A 153 -15.26 4.35 3.37
N ARG A 154 -16.27 5.00 3.96
CA ARG A 154 -17.33 5.68 3.21
C ARG A 154 -16.78 6.79 2.32
N GLN A 155 -15.88 7.61 2.84
CA GLN A 155 -15.24 8.68 2.06
C GLN A 155 -14.42 8.08 0.91
N TYR A 156 -13.63 7.04 1.18
CA TYR A 156 -12.88 6.31 0.16
C TYR A 156 -13.78 5.79 -0.96
N ILE A 157 -14.86 5.06 -0.64
CA ILE A 157 -15.80 4.52 -1.64
C ILE A 157 -16.48 5.67 -2.42
N THR A 158 -16.85 6.75 -1.75
CA THR A 158 -17.44 7.94 -2.40
C THR A 158 -16.49 8.52 -3.44
N LEU A 159 -15.19 8.62 -3.14
CA LEU A 159 -14.20 9.09 -4.09
C LEU A 159 -13.94 8.09 -5.22
N VAL A 160 -14.00 6.78 -4.96
CA VAL A 160 -13.95 5.75 -6.01
C VAL A 160 -15.13 5.87 -6.96
N LYS A 161 -16.35 6.06 -6.44
CA LYS A 161 -17.55 6.32 -7.25
C LYS A 161 -17.43 7.59 -8.06
N LEU A 162 -16.93 8.68 -7.46
CA LEU A 162 -16.68 9.94 -8.17
C LEU A 162 -15.69 9.71 -9.33
N ARG A 163 -14.58 9.01 -9.08
CA ARG A 163 -13.60 8.65 -10.12
C ARG A 163 -14.28 7.85 -11.23
N ASN A 164 -15.07 6.82 -10.90
CA ASN A 164 -15.75 5.98 -11.88
C ASN A 164 -16.80 6.75 -12.69
N GLN A 165 -17.53 7.66 -12.04
CA GLN A 165 -18.49 8.53 -12.70
C GLN A 165 -17.78 9.42 -13.72
N ILE A 166 -16.70 10.11 -13.33
CA ILE A 166 -15.89 10.93 -14.25
C ILE A 166 -15.35 10.07 -15.39
N MET A 167 -14.77 8.91 -15.06
CA MET A 167 -14.25 7.95 -16.03
C MET A 167 -15.30 7.53 -17.07
N SER A 168 -16.55 7.32 -16.65
CA SER A 168 -17.66 6.94 -17.55
C SER A 168 -18.05 8.03 -18.55
N THR A 169 -17.75 9.28 -18.25
CA THR A 169 -18.01 10.42 -19.16
C THR A 169 -16.96 10.54 -20.25
N ILE A 170 -15.80 9.90 -20.09
CA ILE A 170 -14.68 9.98 -21.02
C ILE A 170 -15.00 9.15 -22.26
N LYS A 171 -15.13 9.87 -23.38
CA LYS A 171 -15.31 9.29 -24.70
C LYS A 171 -14.14 9.70 -25.59
N PHE A 172 -13.81 8.83 -26.53
CA PHE A 172 -12.91 9.14 -27.63
C PHE A 172 -13.36 8.41 -28.89
N THR A 173 -13.01 8.97 -30.04
CA THR A 173 -13.31 8.36 -31.33
C THR A 173 -12.26 7.33 -31.72
N ASP A 174 -12.60 6.44 -32.66
CA ASP A 174 -11.62 5.54 -33.26
C ASP A 174 -10.48 6.33 -33.93
N ASP A 175 -10.75 7.52 -34.50
CA ASP A 175 -9.73 8.39 -35.07
C ASP A 175 -8.76 8.94 -34.01
N GLU A 176 -9.26 9.34 -32.83
CA GLU A 176 -8.41 9.75 -31.72
C GLU A 176 -7.54 8.60 -31.23
N LEU A 177 -8.08 7.38 -31.19
CA LEU A 177 -7.34 6.18 -30.82
C LEU A 177 -6.28 5.81 -31.87
N LYS A 178 -6.62 5.91 -33.16
CA LYS A 178 -5.69 5.71 -34.28
C LYS A 178 -4.60 6.78 -34.29
N MET A 179 -4.93 8.03 -33.95
CA MET A 179 -3.96 9.12 -33.81
C MET A 179 -3.02 8.86 -32.63
N TYR A 180 -3.56 8.44 -31.47
CA TYR A 180 -2.76 8.05 -30.30
C TYR A 180 -1.77 6.92 -30.65
N PHE A 181 -2.25 5.87 -31.31
CA PHE A 181 -1.40 4.78 -31.80
C PHE A 181 -0.34 5.27 -32.79
N SER A 182 -0.74 6.04 -33.79
CA SER A 182 0.17 6.56 -34.83
C SER A 182 1.27 7.44 -34.26
N LYS A 183 0.96 8.26 -33.25
CA LYS A 183 1.94 9.13 -32.58
C LYS A 183 3.04 8.31 -31.91
N ARG A 184 2.71 7.13 -31.37
CA ARG A 184 3.65 6.22 -30.71
C ARG A 184 4.36 5.26 -31.67
N GLN A 185 3.77 5.02 -32.85
CA GLN A 185 4.40 4.30 -33.96
C GLN A 185 5.48 5.15 -34.65
N ARG A 186 6.58 5.34 -33.93
CA ARG A 186 7.74 6.06 -34.41
C ARG A 186 9.02 5.28 -34.12
N ILE A 187 9.98 5.50 -35.00
CA ILE A 187 11.37 5.09 -34.83
C ILE A 187 12.09 6.31 -34.28
N LEU A 188 12.67 6.19 -33.09
CA LEU A 188 13.39 7.28 -32.44
C LEU A 188 14.90 7.07 -32.56
N ASN A 189 15.64 8.17 -32.70
CA ASN A 189 17.05 8.23 -32.34
C ASN A 189 17.18 9.11 -31.10
N VAL A 190 17.76 8.56 -30.04
CA VAL A 190 17.73 9.15 -28.71
C VAL A 190 19.12 9.22 -28.15
N LYS A 191 19.48 10.38 -27.59
CA LYS A 191 20.61 10.51 -26.68
C LYS A 191 20.13 10.45 -25.26
N TYR A 192 20.91 9.83 -24.39
CA TYR A 192 20.58 9.81 -22.98
C TYR A 192 21.82 9.84 -22.11
N VAL A 193 21.64 10.31 -20.90
CA VAL A 193 22.60 10.13 -19.81
C VAL A 193 21.98 9.23 -18.76
N TYR A 194 22.83 8.45 -18.10
CA TYR A 194 22.42 7.56 -17.02
C TYR A 194 23.32 7.75 -15.81
N PHE A 195 22.72 8.17 -14.70
CA PHE A 195 23.35 8.34 -13.41
C PHE A 195 23.20 7.06 -12.59
N ASP A 196 24.03 6.05 -12.88
CA ASP A 196 24.06 4.79 -12.12
C ASP A 196 24.75 4.99 -10.78
N TYR A 197 24.04 4.74 -9.67
CA TYR A 197 24.63 4.94 -8.34
C TYR A 197 25.84 4.04 -8.08
N LYS A 198 25.93 2.90 -8.76
CA LYS A 198 27.05 1.94 -8.61
C LYS A 198 28.38 2.52 -9.06
N ASN A 199 28.37 3.52 -9.94
CA ASN A 199 29.58 4.20 -10.39
C ASN A 199 30.12 5.21 -9.36
N TYR A 200 29.36 5.48 -8.29
CA TYR A 200 29.65 6.53 -7.32
C TYR A 200 29.72 6.02 -5.88
N LEU A 201 29.86 4.70 -5.68
CA LEU A 201 29.95 4.10 -4.34
C LEU A 201 31.09 4.69 -3.49
N ASN A 202 32.18 5.11 -4.14
CA ASN A 202 33.34 5.72 -3.46
C ASN A 202 33.06 7.15 -2.96
N GLU A 203 32.00 7.82 -3.45
CA GLU A 203 31.57 9.13 -2.95
C GLU A 203 30.61 9.01 -1.75
N LEU A 204 30.16 7.80 -1.43
CA LEU A 204 29.21 7.56 -0.35
C LEU A 204 29.95 7.44 0.99
N ASN A 205 29.78 8.43 1.86
CA ASN A 205 30.30 8.37 3.23
C ASN A 205 29.40 7.50 4.12
N ILE A 206 29.52 6.19 4.01
CA ILE A 206 28.79 5.19 4.81
C ILE A 206 29.76 4.60 5.83
N ASP A 207 29.66 5.06 7.07
CA ASP A 207 30.42 4.54 8.20
C ASP A 207 29.65 3.44 8.95
N ILE A 208 30.35 2.77 9.87
CA ILE A 208 29.79 1.67 10.68
C ILE A 208 28.65 2.15 11.58
N GLU A 209 28.68 3.41 12.02
CA GLU A 209 27.64 3.98 12.89
C GLU A 209 26.31 4.06 12.14
N LYS A 210 26.30 4.62 10.93
CA LYS A 210 25.12 4.64 10.05
C LYS A 210 24.61 3.25 9.73
N MET A 211 25.50 2.29 9.53
CA MET A 211 25.11 0.90 9.29
C MET A 211 24.43 0.28 10.51
N LYS A 212 24.93 0.55 11.72
CA LYS A 212 24.31 0.06 12.97
C LYS A 212 22.96 0.72 13.23
N ASP A 213 22.84 2.01 12.98
CA ASP A 213 21.57 2.74 13.11
C ASP A 213 20.52 2.18 12.16
N TYR A 214 20.87 2.04 10.88
CA TYR A 214 20.00 1.43 9.87
C TYR A 214 19.58 0.01 10.27
N TYR A 215 20.53 -0.83 10.69
CA TYR A 215 20.24 -2.17 11.15
C TYR A 215 19.29 -2.20 12.36
N SER A 216 19.48 -1.30 13.33
CA SER A 216 18.63 -1.22 14.52
C SER A 216 17.19 -0.85 14.17
N MET A 217 17.02 0.10 13.24
CA MET A 217 15.71 0.56 12.78
C MET A 217 15.00 -0.47 11.90
N HIS A 218 15.77 -1.25 11.13
CA HIS A 218 15.26 -2.24 10.16
C HIS A 218 15.42 -3.68 10.59
N LYS A 219 15.70 -3.97 11.88
CA LYS A 219 16.04 -5.33 12.35
C LYS A 219 15.04 -6.39 11.87
N LYS A 220 13.75 -6.04 11.87
CA LYS A 220 12.66 -6.93 11.45
C LYS A 220 12.72 -7.33 9.97
N ASP A 221 13.25 -6.46 9.10
CA ASP A 221 13.39 -6.73 7.65
C ASP A 221 14.51 -7.73 7.34
N PHE A 222 15.35 -8.00 8.34
CA PHE A 222 16.41 -9.00 8.31
C PHE A 222 16.02 -10.32 8.98
N GLU A 223 14.93 -10.35 9.76
CA GLU A 223 14.44 -11.55 10.40
C GLU A 223 13.82 -12.51 9.38
N LYS A 224 14.08 -13.81 9.55
CA LYS A 224 13.31 -14.85 8.86
C LYS A 224 12.66 -15.71 9.93
N PRO A 225 11.31 -15.75 10.00
CA PRO A 225 10.64 -16.58 10.99
C PRO A 225 10.93 -18.06 10.72
N GLU A 226 10.82 -18.88 11.77
CA GLU A 226 10.83 -20.33 11.60
C GLU A 226 9.67 -20.74 10.70
N GLN A 227 9.93 -21.55 9.69
CA GLN A 227 8.92 -22.06 8.76
C GLN A 227 9.04 -23.58 8.63
N ILE A 228 7.90 -24.23 8.41
CA ILE A 228 7.84 -25.66 8.18
C ILE A 228 6.99 -25.95 6.93
N LYS A 229 7.46 -26.91 6.13
CA LYS A 229 6.68 -27.48 5.03
C LYS A 229 6.09 -28.81 5.48
N ALA A 230 4.78 -28.91 5.59
CA ALA A 230 4.13 -30.11 6.09
C ALA A 230 2.88 -30.49 5.31
N SER A 231 2.51 -31.76 5.41
CA SER A 231 1.15 -32.22 5.11
C SER A 231 0.47 -32.71 6.37
N HIS A 232 -0.86 -32.78 6.35
CA HIS A 232 -1.61 -33.42 7.42
C HIS A 232 -2.78 -34.28 6.94
N ILE A 233 -3.26 -35.11 7.86
CA ILE A 233 -4.48 -35.89 7.73
C ILE A 233 -5.35 -35.54 8.92
N LEU A 234 -6.44 -34.82 8.68
CA LEU A 234 -7.49 -34.56 9.67
C LEU A 234 -8.51 -35.70 9.72
N ILE A 235 -8.76 -36.24 10.91
CA ILE A 235 -9.86 -37.16 11.23
C ILE A 235 -10.81 -36.46 12.21
N VAL A 236 -12.03 -36.22 11.76
CA VAL A 236 -13.07 -35.56 12.56
C VAL A 236 -13.86 -36.63 13.33
N ALA A 237 -14.05 -36.42 14.63
CA ALA A 237 -15.02 -37.18 15.43
C ALA A 237 -16.40 -36.53 15.25
N ASP A 238 -17.43 -37.35 15.09
CA ASP A 238 -18.80 -36.89 14.94
C ASP A 238 -19.37 -36.55 16.33
N ALA A 239 -19.95 -35.36 16.50
CA ALA A 239 -20.33 -34.83 17.83
C ALA A 239 -21.57 -35.50 18.44
N SER A 240 -22.12 -36.55 17.82
CA SER A 240 -23.31 -37.24 18.29
C SER A 240 -22.95 -38.40 19.25
N PRO A 241 -23.34 -38.32 20.55
CA PRO A 241 -23.07 -39.37 21.53
C PRO A 241 -23.81 -40.71 21.25
N THR A 242 -24.58 -40.80 20.17
CA THR A 242 -25.30 -42.01 19.73
C THR A 242 -25.05 -42.39 18.25
N SER A 243 -24.05 -41.82 17.57
CA SER A 243 -24.00 -41.81 16.09
C SER A 243 -23.99 -43.20 15.41
N PRO A 244 -25.03 -43.57 14.63
CA PRO A 244 -25.04 -44.78 13.80
C PRO A 244 -24.29 -44.62 12.45
N SER A 245 -23.74 -43.43 12.14
CA SER A 245 -23.14 -43.12 10.82
C SER A 245 -21.85 -42.28 10.86
N GLY A 246 -21.20 -42.14 12.02
CA GLY A 246 -19.96 -41.35 12.19
C GLY A 246 -18.96 -41.98 13.17
N LEU A 247 -17.77 -41.38 13.30
CA LEU A 247 -16.73 -41.85 14.23
C LEU A 247 -16.94 -41.25 15.62
N THR A 248 -16.96 -42.08 16.67
CA THR A 248 -16.78 -41.59 18.04
C THR A 248 -15.37 -41.00 18.23
N ASP A 249 -15.14 -40.23 19.30
CA ASP A 249 -13.80 -39.70 19.60
C ASP A 249 -12.74 -40.81 19.71
N GLU A 250 -13.09 -41.92 20.37
CA GLU A 250 -12.20 -43.08 20.50
C GLU A 250 -11.94 -43.77 19.14
N GLN A 251 -12.95 -43.87 18.27
CA GLN A 251 -12.78 -44.42 16.93
C GLN A 251 -11.94 -43.51 16.04
N ALA A 252 -12.14 -42.19 16.12
CA ALA A 252 -11.34 -41.20 15.41
C ALA A 252 -9.87 -41.25 15.85
N LYS A 253 -9.63 -41.38 17.16
CA LYS A 253 -8.29 -41.58 17.72
C LYS A 253 -7.65 -42.87 17.18
N LYS A 254 -8.35 -44.01 17.27
CA LYS A 254 -7.87 -45.30 16.77
C LYS A 254 -7.56 -45.27 15.27
N LEU A 255 -8.39 -44.60 14.47
CA LEU A 255 -8.14 -44.43 13.04
C LEU A 255 -6.91 -43.56 12.77
N ALA A 256 -6.74 -42.45 13.51
CA ALA A 256 -5.55 -41.63 13.39
C ALA A 256 -4.28 -42.39 13.80
N GLU A 257 -4.35 -43.24 14.84
CA GLU A 257 -3.25 -44.12 15.26
C GLU A 257 -2.89 -45.18 14.21
N ASP A 258 -3.90 -45.78 13.54
CA ASP A 258 -3.68 -46.69 12.41
C ASP A 258 -2.98 -46.00 11.24
N ILE A 259 -3.49 -44.83 10.84
CA ILE A 259 -2.91 -44.02 9.77
C ILE A 259 -1.47 -43.63 10.09
N TYR A 260 -1.20 -43.22 11.33
CA TYR A 260 0.15 -42.94 11.81
C TYR A 260 1.08 -44.16 11.65
N LYS A 261 0.65 -45.36 12.10
CA LYS A 261 1.45 -46.59 11.98
C LYS A 261 1.72 -46.96 10.53
N ARG A 262 0.73 -46.84 9.65
CA ARG A 262 0.85 -47.13 8.22
C ARG A 262 1.79 -46.16 7.52
N ALA A 263 1.63 -44.86 7.78
CA ALA A 263 2.51 -43.84 7.26
C ALA A 263 3.96 -44.02 7.74
N LYS A 264 4.16 -44.37 9.02
CA LYS A 264 5.49 -44.68 9.60
C LYS A 264 6.12 -45.95 9.00
N SER A 265 5.29 -46.89 8.56
CA SER A 265 5.72 -48.12 7.87
C SER A 265 6.04 -47.92 6.39
N GLY A 266 5.92 -46.68 5.88
CA GLY A 266 6.30 -46.31 4.52
C GLY A 266 5.14 -46.23 3.51
N GLU A 267 3.89 -46.37 3.94
CA GLU A 267 2.75 -46.12 3.04
C GLU A 267 2.70 -44.64 2.61
N ASP A 268 2.31 -44.40 1.35
CA ASP A 268 2.29 -43.04 0.80
C ASP A 268 1.33 -42.12 1.56
N PHE A 269 1.89 -41.07 2.18
CA PHE A 269 1.15 -40.15 3.03
C PHE A 269 0.07 -39.39 2.25
N ALA A 270 0.35 -39.03 0.99
CA ALA A 270 -0.59 -38.30 0.15
C ALA A 270 -1.80 -39.17 -0.23
N ALA A 271 -1.59 -40.45 -0.51
CA ALA A 271 -2.66 -41.43 -0.73
C ALA A 271 -3.51 -41.62 0.53
N LEU A 272 -2.88 -41.76 1.70
CA LEU A 272 -3.57 -41.82 2.99
C LEU A 272 -4.40 -40.55 3.23
N ALA A 273 -3.85 -39.37 2.94
CA ALA A 273 -4.56 -38.10 3.09
C ALA A 273 -5.78 -38.00 2.16
N LYS A 274 -5.63 -38.33 0.88
CA LYS A 274 -6.75 -38.35 -0.09
C LYS A 274 -7.85 -39.31 0.34
N LYS A 275 -7.47 -40.47 0.90
CA LYS A 275 -8.43 -41.51 1.29
C LYS A 275 -9.16 -41.22 2.59
N TYR A 276 -8.45 -40.70 3.60
CA TYR A 276 -8.97 -40.65 4.97
C TYR A 276 -9.22 -39.23 5.48
N SER A 277 -8.55 -38.22 4.93
CA SER A 277 -8.66 -36.88 5.50
C SER A 277 -10.03 -36.25 5.26
N LYS A 278 -10.52 -35.57 6.29
CA LYS A 278 -11.72 -34.72 6.26
C LYS A 278 -11.41 -33.24 6.07
N ASP A 279 -10.13 -32.86 5.94
CA ASP A 279 -9.78 -31.49 5.59
C ASP A 279 -10.02 -31.23 4.11
N THR A 280 -11.09 -30.50 3.79
CA THR A 280 -11.47 -30.19 2.40
C THR A 280 -10.46 -29.27 1.70
N GLY A 281 -9.66 -28.51 2.45
CA GLY A 281 -8.67 -27.58 1.90
C GLY A 281 -7.44 -28.27 1.32
N SER A 282 -7.00 -29.37 1.93
CA SER A 282 -5.75 -30.06 1.55
C SER A 282 -5.91 -31.52 1.12
N LYS A 283 -7.01 -32.23 1.45
CA LYS A 283 -7.15 -33.68 1.18
C LYS A 283 -6.86 -34.06 -0.28
N ASP A 284 -7.38 -33.31 -1.25
CA ASP A 284 -7.27 -33.64 -2.67
C ASP A 284 -5.86 -33.37 -3.21
N LYS A 285 -5.08 -32.56 -2.48
CA LYS A 285 -3.65 -32.29 -2.69
C LYS A 285 -2.75 -33.18 -1.82
N GLY A 286 -3.28 -34.30 -1.31
CA GLY A 286 -2.48 -35.21 -0.47
C GLY A 286 -2.18 -34.66 0.92
N GLY A 287 -3.01 -33.74 1.42
CA GLY A 287 -2.85 -33.12 2.72
C GLY A 287 -1.83 -31.97 2.75
N ASP A 288 -1.29 -31.54 1.59
CA ASP A 288 -0.26 -30.50 1.50
C ASP A 288 -0.76 -29.13 1.99
N LEU A 289 -0.05 -28.58 2.99
CA LEU A 289 -0.28 -27.26 3.56
C LEU A 289 0.71 -26.21 3.03
N GLY A 290 1.68 -26.62 2.21
CA GLY A 290 2.78 -25.76 1.80
C GLY A 290 3.67 -25.35 2.98
N TRP A 291 4.31 -24.18 2.87
CA TRP A 291 5.10 -23.59 3.94
C TRP A 291 4.22 -22.72 4.82
N PHE A 292 4.32 -22.90 6.14
CA PHE A 292 3.67 -22.02 7.11
C PHE A 292 4.62 -21.65 8.25
N LYS A 293 4.35 -20.49 8.87
CA LYS A 293 5.07 -19.94 10.04
C LYS A 293 4.21 -20.10 11.30
N LYS A 294 4.84 -19.86 12.45
CA LYS A 294 4.12 -19.77 13.73
C LYS A 294 3.05 -18.67 13.67
N GLY A 295 1.89 -18.93 14.27
CA GLY A 295 0.70 -18.10 14.29
C GLY A 295 -0.30 -18.39 13.16
N GLU A 296 0.02 -19.26 12.20
CA GLU A 296 -0.87 -19.59 11.07
C GLU A 296 -1.73 -20.84 11.31
N MET A 297 -1.39 -21.65 12.33
CA MET A 297 -2.09 -22.89 12.67
C MET A 297 -2.63 -22.85 14.11
N VAL A 298 -3.57 -23.74 14.44
CA VAL A 298 -4.07 -23.84 15.83
C VAL A 298 -2.96 -24.29 16.79
N PRO A 299 -2.97 -23.84 18.06
CA PRO A 299 -1.83 -23.98 18.97
C PRO A 299 -1.31 -25.41 19.14
N GLU A 300 -2.20 -26.40 19.26
CA GLU A 300 -1.82 -27.79 19.48
C GLU A 300 -1.19 -28.42 18.22
N PHE A 301 -1.75 -28.12 17.05
CA PHE A 301 -1.22 -28.55 15.76
C PHE A 301 0.16 -27.93 15.53
N GLU A 302 0.27 -26.62 15.73
CA GLU A 302 1.51 -25.88 15.52
C GLU A 302 2.62 -26.41 16.42
N LYS A 303 2.34 -26.57 17.72
CA LYS A 303 3.30 -27.08 18.70
C LYS A 303 3.87 -28.44 18.27
N MET A 304 3.03 -29.32 17.73
CA MET A 304 3.52 -30.60 17.21
C MET A 304 4.26 -30.42 15.89
N ALA A 305 3.70 -29.69 14.92
CA ALA A 305 4.34 -29.51 13.61
C ALA A 305 5.77 -28.98 13.78
N PHE A 306 5.97 -27.93 14.57
CA PHE A 306 7.29 -27.35 14.81
C PHE A 306 8.20 -28.19 15.72
N SER A 307 7.71 -29.23 16.40
CA SER A 307 8.57 -30.16 17.14
C SER A 307 9.17 -31.27 16.24
N LEU A 308 8.56 -31.52 15.07
CA LEU A 308 9.01 -32.54 14.12
C LEU A 308 10.33 -32.16 13.45
N LYS A 309 11.17 -33.17 13.21
CA LYS A 309 12.32 -33.06 12.31
C LYS A 309 11.90 -33.36 10.87
N LYS A 310 12.76 -32.97 9.93
CA LYS A 310 12.59 -33.25 8.50
C LYS A 310 12.36 -34.76 8.27
N GLY A 311 11.27 -35.09 7.60
CA GLY A 311 10.86 -36.47 7.29
C GLY A 311 10.04 -37.16 8.39
N GLU A 312 9.92 -36.57 9.58
CA GLU A 312 9.16 -37.18 10.67
C GLU A 312 7.65 -37.05 10.47
N ILE A 313 6.92 -38.01 11.05
CA ILE A 313 5.47 -38.04 11.12
C ILE A 313 5.09 -37.99 12.60
N SER A 314 4.17 -37.10 12.96
CA SER A 314 3.68 -36.95 14.34
C SER A 314 2.80 -38.11 14.76
N GLU A 315 2.80 -38.41 16.05
CA GLU A 315 1.67 -39.09 16.67
C GLU A 315 0.37 -38.26 16.49
N PRO A 316 -0.82 -38.89 16.60
CA PRO A 316 -2.09 -38.17 16.49
C PRO A 316 -2.22 -37.03 17.50
N VAL A 317 -2.44 -35.81 17.00
CA VAL A 317 -2.63 -34.60 17.80
C VAL A 317 -4.11 -34.26 17.85
N LYS A 318 -4.67 -34.15 19.05
CA LYS A 318 -6.04 -33.66 19.23
C LYS A 318 -6.06 -32.13 19.15
N THR A 319 -6.97 -31.60 18.35
CA THR A 319 -7.34 -30.18 18.30
C THR A 319 -8.87 -30.05 18.41
N GLN A 320 -9.38 -28.81 18.39
CA GLN A 320 -10.80 -28.54 18.26
C GLN A 320 -11.45 -29.09 16.98
N PHE A 321 -10.67 -29.40 15.94
CA PHE A 321 -11.18 -29.92 14.66
C PHE A 321 -11.19 -31.46 14.60
N GLY A 322 -10.52 -32.14 15.53
CA GLY A 322 -10.36 -33.60 15.50
C GLY A 322 -8.93 -34.04 15.75
N TYR A 323 -8.57 -35.21 15.23
CA TYR A 323 -7.22 -35.77 15.33
C TYR A 323 -6.43 -35.49 14.05
N HIS A 324 -5.21 -35.01 14.21
CA HIS A 324 -4.30 -34.69 13.11
C HIS A 324 -3.09 -35.61 13.14
N VAL A 325 -2.76 -36.22 12.00
CA VAL A 325 -1.44 -36.82 11.77
C VAL A 325 -0.69 -35.88 10.84
N ILE A 326 0.53 -35.48 11.21
CA ILE A 326 1.29 -34.43 10.52
C ILE A 326 2.58 -35.04 9.97
N LYS A 327 2.95 -34.75 8.73
CA LYS A 327 4.23 -35.14 8.14
C LYS A 327 5.04 -33.90 7.80
N CYS A 328 6.23 -33.79 8.37
CA CYS A 328 7.18 -32.73 8.06
C CYS A 328 8.03 -33.12 6.84
N TYR A 329 7.99 -32.32 5.78
CA TYR A 329 8.84 -32.51 4.60
C TYR A 329 10.11 -31.69 4.66
N ASP A 330 10.04 -30.49 5.22
CA ASP A 330 11.19 -29.63 5.37
C ASP A 330 10.98 -28.59 6.47
N LYS A 331 12.08 -28.07 7.00
CA LYS A 331 12.04 -27.09 8.09
C LYS A 331 13.13 -26.06 7.92
N GLN A 332 12.76 -24.79 8.00
CA GLN A 332 13.67 -23.65 8.01
C GLN A 332 13.69 -23.07 9.41
N ALA A 333 14.87 -23.07 10.03
CA ALA A 333 15.07 -22.47 11.35
C ALA A 333 14.84 -20.96 11.29
N ALA A 334 14.37 -20.38 12.40
CA ALA A 334 14.37 -18.93 12.55
C ALA A 334 15.80 -18.41 12.35
N TYR A 335 15.93 -17.38 11.52
CA TYR A 335 17.16 -16.65 11.38
C TYR A 335 17.09 -15.42 12.28
N GLU A 336 17.91 -15.43 13.33
CA GLU A 336 18.15 -14.24 14.13
C GLU A 336 19.25 -13.42 13.45
N PRO A 337 18.90 -12.27 12.83
CA PRO A 337 19.88 -11.40 12.26
C PRO A 337 20.73 -10.81 13.39
N THR A 338 22.02 -10.69 13.14
CA THR A 338 22.89 -9.82 13.92
C THR A 338 23.51 -8.83 12.96
N PHE A 339 23.89 -7.66 13.47
CA PHE A 339 24.57 -6.65 12.65
C PHE A 339 25.77 -7.24 11.91
N GLU A 340 26.58 -8.05 12.58
CA GLU A 340 27.77 -8.67 11.97
C GLU A 340 27.43 -9.62 10.81
N LYS A 341 26.32 -10.37 10.91
CA LYS A 341 25.90 -11.28 9.82
C LYS A 341 25.24 -10.54 8.66
N GLU A 342 24.55 -9.44 8.95
CA GLU A 342 23.83 -8.65 7.95
C GLU A 342 24.62 -7.45 7.42
N LYS A 343 25.85 -7.25 7.90
CA LYS A 343 26.70 -6.09 7.59
C LYS A 343 26.78 -5.80 6.10
N ASP A 344 27.01 -6.82 5.27
CA ASP A 344 27.11 -6.67 3.82
C ASP A 344 25.78 -6.34 3.16
N ARG A 345 24.67 -6.88 3.68
CA ARG A 345 23.33 -6.58 3.17
C ARG A 345 22.95 -5.15 3.54
N VAL A 346 23.16 -4.75 4.79
CA VAL A 346 23.00 -3.37 5.29
C VAL A 346 23.82 -2.40 4.44
N LEU A 347 25.09 -2.72 4.16
CA LEU A 347 25.93 -1.89 3.32
C LEU A 347 25.34 -1.70 1.92
N LYS A 348 24.85 -2.78 1.29
CA LYS A 348 24.23 -2.70 -0.05
C LYS A 348 22.95 -1.88 -0.07
N GLU A 349 22.09 -2.03 0.94
CA GLU A 349 20.86 -1.23 1.05
C GLU A 349 21.19 0.25 1.23
N LEU A 350 22.13 0.58 2.13
CA LEU A 350 22.58 1.95 2.34
C LEU A 350 23.29 2.52 1.10
N GLN A 351 24.12 1.75 0.41
CA GLN A 351 24.76 2.15 -0.84
C GLN A 351 23.74 2.49 -1.91
N LYS A 352 22.69 1.66 -2.04
CA LYS A 352 21.60 1.94 -2.97
C LYS A 352 20.86 3.20 -2.57
N GLN A 353 20.44 3.32 -1.32
CA GLN A 353 19.68 4.47 -0.84
C GLN A 353 20.45 5.78 -1.02
N TYR A 354 21.63 5.88 -0.40
CA TYR A 354 22.45 7.10 -0.45
C TYR A 354 22.95 7.37 -1.88
N GLY A 355 23.22 6.31 -2.63
CA GLY A 355 23.60 6.39 -4.03
C GLY A 355 22.49 6.96 -4.90
N MET A 356 21.25 6.48 -4.77
CA MET A 356 20.09 7.01 -5.48
C MET A 356 19.88 8.49 -5.15
N ASP A 357 19.91 8.87 -3.86
CA ASP A 357 19.76 10.27 -3.44
C ASP A 357 20.84 11.19 -4.06
N LEU A 358 22.09 10.73 -4.06
CA LEU A 358 23.19 11.46 -4.69
C LEU A 358 22.97 11.59 -6.21
N MET A 359 22.58 10.50 -6.88
CA MET A 359 22.34 10.51 -8.32
C MET A 359 21.15 11.39 -8.70
N LYS A 360 20.11 11.43 -7.88
CA LYS A 360 18.97 12.33 -8.07
C LYS A 360 19.42 13.79 -8.06
N LYS A 361 20.21 14.20 -7.05
CA LYS A 361 20.76 15.55 -6.96
C LYS A 361 21.63 15.91 -8.17
N LYS A 362 22.50 14.99 -8.62
CA LYS A 362 23.34 15.23 -9.81
C LYS A 362 22.50 15.32 -11.09
N ALA A 363 21.50 14.47 -11.25
CA ALA A 363 20.58 14.50 -12.39
C ALA A 363 19.73 15.78 -12.41
N ASP A 364 19.18 16.19 -11.26
CA ASP A 364 18.38 17.42 -11.14
C ASP A 364 19.23 18.67 -11.40
N LYS A 365 20.47 18.70 -10.90
CA LYS A 365 21.43 19.76 -11.21
C LYS A 365 21.68 19.86 -12.72
N MET A 366 22.05 18.74 -13.36
CA MET A 366 22.27 18.70 -14.81
C MET A 366 21.02 19.14 -15.57
N TYR A 367 19.84 18.64 -15.20
CA TYR A 367 18.58 19.02 -15.84
C TYR A 367 18.30 20.52 -15.71
N GLY A 368 18.54 21.11 -14.53
CA GLY A 368 18.36 22.55 -14.29
C GLY A 368 19.33 23.44 -15.08
N GLU A 369 20.49 22.93 -15.48
CA GLU A 369 21.48 23.63 -16.31
C GLU A 369 21.11 23.62 -17.81
N ILE A 370 20.28 22.67 -18.26
CA ILE A 370 19.83 22.59 -19.66
C ILE A 370 18.75 23.65 -19.90
N LYS A 371 19.05 24.68 -20.71
CA LYS A 371 18.09 25.76 -21.02
C LYS A 371 17.37 25.53 -22.33
N LYS A 372 18.04 24.89 -23.28
CA LYS A 372 17.49 24.46 -24.56
C LYS A 372 18.01 23.05 -24.92
N PRO A 373 17.30 22.31 -25.78
CA PRO A 373 17.69 20.93 -26.14
C PRO A 373 19.12 20.81 -26.67
N GLU A 374 19.64 21.82 -27.35
CA GLU A 374 21.00 21.86 -27.92
C GLU A 374 22.09 21.86 -26.85
N ASP A 375 21.78 22.28 -25.62
CA ASP A 375 22.74 22.34 -24.52
C ASP A 375 23.07 20.95 -23.94
N PHE A 376 22.22 19.95 -24.20
CA PHE A 376 22.25 18.64 -23.54
C PHE A 376 23.65 18.00 -23.52
N GLU A 377 24.33 17.93 -24.65
CA GLU A 377 25.66 17.33 -24.75
C GLU A 377 26.75 18.16 -24.05
N ILE A 378 26.64 19.49 -24.12
CA ILE A 378 27.60 20.42 -23.48
C ILE A 378 27.46 20.32 -21.96
N VAL A 379 26.22 20.33 -21.45
CA VAL A 379 25.91 20.22 -20.03
C VAL A 379 26.21 18.82 -19.48
N ALA A 380 25.99 17.76 -20.27
CA ALA A 380 26.41 16.41 -19.90
C ALA A 380 27.93 16.36 -19.68
N LYS A 381 28.70 16.97 -20.60
CA LYS A 381 30.16 17.04 -20.51
C LYS A 381 30.62 17.88 -19.31
N SER A 382 30.00 19.02 -19.02
CA SER A 382 30.35 19.83 -17.83
C SER A 382 30.06 19.11 -16.52
N ASN A 383 29.05 18.23 -16.49
CA ASN A 383 28.73 17.38 -15.34
C ASN A 383 29.52 16.06 -15.33
N THR A 384 30.47 15.88 -16.25
CA THR A 384 31.33 14.67 -16.36
C THR A 384 30.52 13.38 -16.55
N VAL A 385 29.39 13.46 -17.28
CA VAL A 385 28.53 12.31 -17.60
C VAL A 385 28.63 11.97 -19.07
N THR A 386 28.70 10.67 -19.36
CA THR A 386 28.79 10.16 -20.73
C THR A 386 27.42 10.13 -21.37
N VAL A 387 27.29 10.76 -22.54
CA VAL A 387 26.10 10.66 -23.38
C VAL A 387 26.13 9.35 -24.17
N LYS A 388 25.12 8.53 -23.98
CA LYS A 388 24.87 7.30 -24.76
C LYS A 388 23.83 7.58 -25.83
N THR A 389 23.80 6.73 -26.87
CA THR A 389 22.87 6.87 -28.00
C THR A 389 22.14 5.55 -28.23
N LEU A 390 20.82 5.64 -28.37
CA LEU A 390 19.96 4.56 -28.82
C LEU A 390 19.49 4.90 -30.23
N ASN A 391 19.78 4.02 -31.18
CA ASN A 391 19.45 4.24 -32.59
C ASN A 391 18.27 3.38 -33.02
N SER A 392 17.39 3.97 -33.82
CA SER A 392 16.28 3.29 -34.49
C SER A 392 15.38 2.47 -33.55
N ILE A 393 15.07 3.04 -32.38
CA ILE A 393 14.27 2.34 -31.38
C ILE A 393 12.77 2.49 -31.64
N THR A 394 12.04 1.40 -31.45
CA THR A 394 10.57 1.35 -31.52
C THR A 394 10.00 1.02 -30.14
N GLU A 395 8.72 1.31 -29.92
CA GLU A 395 8.05 1.10 -28.63
C GLU A 395 8.09 -0.38 -28.18
N ASP A 396 8.07 -1.31 -29.13
CA ASP A 396 8.15 -2.76 -28.88
C ASP A 396 9.58 -3.30 -28.77
N ALA A 397 10.61 -2.48 -29.04
CA ALA A 397 11.99 -2.92 -28.92
C ALA A 397 12.33 -3.26 -27.45
N LYS A 398 13.08 -4.34 -27.26
CA LYS A 398 13.71 -4.62 -25.97
C LYS A 398 14.88 -3.66 -25.80
N MET A 399 14.95 -2.98 -24.65
CA MET A 399 16.01 -2.02 -24.33
C MET A 399 16.72 -2.46 -23.04
N PRO A 400 17.46 -3.58 -23.06
CA PRO A 400 18.13 -4.07 -21.85
C PRO A 400 19.10 -3.04 -21.27
N GLU A 401 19.64 -2.15 -22.10
CA GLU A 401 20.53 -1.06 -21.66
C GLU A 401 19.89 0.01 -20.77
N LEU A 402 18.54 0.12 -20.75
CA LEU A 402 17.82 1.07 -19.90
C LEU A 402 17.39 0.46 -18.55
N GLU A 403 17.36 -0.86 -18.41
CA GLU A 403 16.97 -1.56 -17.17
C GLU A 403 15.72 -0.98 -16.44
N SER A 404 14.78 -0.35 -17.17
CA SER A 404 13.57 0.29 -16.63
C SER A 404 12.50 0.42 -17.72
N GLU A 405 11.33 -0.16 -17.46
CA GLU A 405 10.17 -0.06 -18.36
C GLU A 405 9.52 1.33 -18.27
N GLU A 406 9.57 1.97 -17.10
CA GLU A 406 9.09 3.32 -16.86
C GLU A 406 9.86 4.33 -17.72
N ALA A 407 11.20 4.24 -17.70
CA ALA A 407 12.06 5.09 -18.53
C ALA A 407 11.79 4.88 -20.03
N LYS A 408 11.55 3.64 -20.44
CA LYS A 408 11.17 3.30 -21.82
C LYS A 408 9.82 3.92 -22.20
N ASN A 409 8.81 3.83 -21.35
CA ASN A 409 7.47 4.35 -21.64
C ASN A 409 7.48 5.87 -21.83
N VAL A 410 8.14 6.60 -20.91
CA VAL A 410 8.23 8.06 -20.97
C VAL A 410 8.89 8.53 -22.26
N LEU A 411 9.88 7.79 -22.78
CA LEU A 411 10.57 8.12 -24.01
C LEU A 411 9.63 8.29 -25.21
N PHE A 412 8.64 7.40 -25.34
CA PHE A 412 7.65 7.45 -26.42
C PHE A 412 6.50 8.43 -26.16
N ASP A 413 6.50 9.13 -25.02
CA ASP A 413 5.62 10.26 -24.73
C ASP A 413 6.26 11.62 -25.06
N LEU A 414 7.59 11.68 -25.15
CA LEU A 414 8.33 12.93 -25.42
C LEU A 414 8.06 13.49 -26.81
N ASN A 415 7.97 14.81 -26.92
CA ASN A 415 7.88 15.46 -28.23
C ASN A 415 9.26 15.56 -28.89
N LYS A 416 9.29 15.72 -30.21
CA LYS A 416 10.52 15.98 -30.95
C LYS A 416 11.26 17.20 -30.40
N ASN A 417 12.59 17.15 -30.41
CA ASN A 417 13.46 18.21 -29.91
C ASN A 417 13.15 18.61 -28.45
N THR A 418 12.76 17.66 -27.61
CA THR A 418 12.62 17.89 -26.17
C THR A 418 13.64 17.10 -25.38
N VAL A 419 13.92 17.60 -24.18
CA VAL A 419 14.69 16.92 -23.15
C VAL A 419 13.70 16.48 -22.08
N SER A 420 13.78 15.23 -21.65
CA SER A 420 12.91 14.72 -20.60
C SER A 420 13.22 15.38 -19.27
N LYS A 421 12.25 15.39 -18.35
CA LYS A 421 12.55 15.54 -16.93
C LYS A 421 13.46 14.40 -16.46
N VAL A 422 14.00 14.52 -15.25
CA VAL A 422 14.73 13.44 -14.59
C VAL A 422 13.78 12.27 -14.32
N ILE A 423 14.10 11.10 -14.88
CA ILE A 423 13.29 9.89 -14.76
C ILE A 423 14.01 8.89 -13.87
N GLU A 424 13.32 8.37 -12.87
CA GLU A 424 13.84 7.34 -11.99
C GLU A 424 13.85 5.98 -12.68
N GLY A 425 14.94 5.24 -12.50
CA GLY A 425 15.07 3.84 -12.87
C GLY A 425 15.61 3.02 -11.71
N LYS A 426 15.76 1.71 -11.93
CA LYS A 426 16.06 0.73 -10.88
C LYS A 426 17.33 1.03 -10.06
N ASN A 427 18.39 1.48 -10.73
CA ASN A 427 19.70 1.75 -10.12
C ASN A 427 20.19 3.19 -10.37
N GLY A 428 19.33 4.10 -10.78
CA GLY A 428 19.77 5.44 -11.10
C GLY A 428 18.74 6.28 -11.81
N TYR A 429 19.19 7.37 -12.43
CA TYR A 429 18.31 8.34 -13.08
C TYR A 429 18.69 8.56 -14.54
N TYR A 430 17.68 8.73 -15.37
CA TYR A 430 17.79 8.97 -16.81
C TYR A 430 17.39 10.40 -17.16
N ILE A 431 18.08 10.97 -18.15
CA ILE A 431 17.61 12.16 -18.88
C ILE A 431 17.78 11.85 -20.36
N PHE A 432 16.69 11.95 -21.12
CA PHE A 432 16.65 11.67 -22.55
C PHE A 432 16.57 12.95 -23.37
N LYS A 433 17.14 12.91 -24.56
CA LYS A 433 16.98 13.89 -25.63
C LYS A 433 16.60 13.17 -26.91
N ILE A 434 15.45 13.53 -27.48
CA ILE A 434 15.06 13.06 -28.81
C ILE A 434 15.89 13.80 -29.85
N ILE A 435 16.71 13.08 -30.61
CA ILE A 435 17.54 13.63 -31.70
C ILE A 435 16.69 13.79 -32.94
N ASP A 436 16.05 12.70 -33.35
CA ASP A 436 15.15 12.65 -34.48
C ASP A 436 14.08 11.58 -34.27
N GLU A 437 13.05 11.67 -35.10
CA GLU A 437 11.99 10.69 -35.16
C GLU A 437 11.60 10.45 -36.62
N LYS A 438 11.20 9.22 -36.92
CA LYS A 438 10.57 8.84 -38.17
C LYS A 438 9.25 8.16 -37.86
N TYR A 439 8.17 8.65 -38.46
CA TYR A 439 6.88 7.99 -38.37
C TYR A 439 6.90 6.70 -39.17
N VAL A 440 6.36 5.65 -38.55
CA VAL A 440 6.12 4.37 -39.22
C VAL A 440 4.76 4.45 -39.90
N LYS A 441 4.61 3.80 -41.06
CA LYS A 441 3.32 3.67 -41.71
C LYS A 441 2.35 2.94 -40.76
N PHE A 442 1.13 3.45 -40.65
CA PHE A 442 0.08 2.86 -39.82
C PHE A 442 -0.10 1.37 -40.13
N ASP A 443 0.00 0.53 -39.10
CA ASP A 443 -0.22 -0.92 -39.18
C ASP A 443 -1.59 -1.27 -38.59
N GLU A 444 -2.60 -1.45 -39.46
CA GLU A 444 -3.97 -1.79 -39.07
C GLU A 444 -4.04 -3.12 -38.28
N LYS A 445 -3.23 -4.11 -38.63
CA LYS A 445 -3.25 -5.41 -37.93
C LYS A 445 -2.72 -5.27 -36.51
N LYS A 446 -1.64 -4.50 -36.34
CA LYS A 446 -1.07 -4.22 -35.01
C LYS A 446 -1.99 -3.34 -34.18
N PHE A 447 -2.64 -2.35 -34.79
CA PHE A 447 -3.66 -1.52 -34.15
C PHE A 447 -4.81 -2.36 -33.59
N GLU A 448 -5.44 -3.20 -34.43
CA GLU A 448 -6.59 -4.03 -34.02
C GLU A 448 -6.21 -5.00 -32.89
N LYS A 449 -4.99 -5.57 -32.91
CA LYS A 449 -4.49 -6.43 -31.82
C LYS A 449 -4.32 -5.68 -30.49
N GLN A 450 -4.05 -4.38 -30.53
CA GLN A 450 -3.77 -3.55 -29.35
C GLN A 450 -4.92 -2.62 -28.97
N LYS A 451 -6.03 -2.61 -29.73
CA LYS A 451 -7.10 -1.63 -29.63
C LYS A 451 -7.65 -1.47 -28.21
N GLN A 452 -7.85 -2.57 -27.49
CA GLN A 452 -8.36 -2.54 -26.11
C GLN A 452 -7.36 -1.91 -25.13
N ASP A 453 -6.09 -2.32 -25.14
CA ASP A 453 -5.04 -1.77 -24.28
C ASP A 453 -4.80 -0.28 -24.57
N LEU A 454 -4.78 0.11 -25.84
CA LEU A 454 -4.68 1.51 -26.26
C LEU A 454 -5.88 2.32 -25.77
N ALA A 455 -7.08 1.74 -25.81
CA ALA A 455 -8.30 2.39 -25.35
C ALA A 455 -8.27 2.63 -23.83
N GLU A 456 -7.77 1.68 -23.05
CA GLU A 456 -7.57 1.82 -21.61
C GLU A 456 -6.55 2.93 -21.29
N LYS A 457 -5.40 2.92 -21.98
CA LYS A 457 -4.35 3.96 -21.83
C LYS A 457 -4.84 5.35 -22.20
N LEU A 458 -5.48 5.50 -23.36
CA LEU A 458 -6.02 6.79 -23.80
C LEU A 458 -7.11 7.29 -22.85
N ARG A 459 -7.95 6.39 -22.32
CA ARG A 459 -8.95 6.75 -21.31
C ARG A 459 -8.32 7.28 -20.04
N ALA A 460 -7.25 6.65 -19.54
CA ALA A 460 -6.51 7.10 -18.38
C ALA A 460 -5.89 8.50 -18.60
N ILE A 461 -5.25 8.73 -19.75
CA ILE A 461 -4.68 10.04 -20.10
C ILE A 461 -5.77 11.13 -20.12
N LYS A 462 -6.89 10.84 -20.78
CA LYS A 462 -8.03 11.77 -20.82
C LYS A 462 -8.64 11.98 -19.44
N PHE A 463 -8.64 10.97 -18.58
CA PHE A 463 -9.12 11.08 -17.21
C PHE A 463 -8.29 12.08 -16.43
N ASP A 464 -6.97 11.95 -16.47
CA ASP A 464 -6.08 12.83 -15.74
C ASP A 464 -6.27 14.29 -16.19
N GLN A 465 -6.41 14.54 -17.49
CA GLN A 465 -6.72 15.88 -18.02
C GLN A 465 -8.06 16.43 -17.50
N VAL A 466 -9.14 15.66 -17.62
CA VAL A 466 -10.47 16.06 -17.15
C VAL A 466 -10.49 16.30 -15.64
N PHE A 467 -9.77 15.46 -14.89
CA PHE A 467 -9.68 15.55 -13.45
C PHE A 467 -8.90 16.79 -13.00
N GLU A 468 -7.77 17.09 -13.64
CA GLU A 468 -6.99 18.31 -13.39
C GLU A 468 -7.78 19.58 -13.71
N ASP A 469 -8.49 19.60 -14.83
CA ASP A 469 -9.38 20.72 -15.20
C ASP A 469 -10.50 20.90 -14.18
N LEU A 470 -11.10 19.80 -13.72
CA LEU A 470 -12.10 19.80 -12.65
C LEU A 470 -11.51 20.38 -11.36
N MET A 471 -10.35 19.89 -10.91
CA MET A 471 -9.72 20.36 -9.68
C MET A 471 -9.35 21.84 -9.76
N THR A 472 -8.84 22.29 -10.91
CA THR A 472 -8.57 23.71 -11.18
C THR A 472 -9.83 24.55 -11.07
N LYS A 473 -10.94 24.08 -11.66
CA LYS A 473 -12.25 24.73 -11.56
C LYS A 473 -12.75 24.78 -10.12
N LEU A 474 -12.71 23.67 -9.39
CA LEU A 474 -13.16 23.60 -8.00
C LEU A 474 -12.37 24.53 -7.09
N LYS A 475 -11.03 24.57 -7.24
CA LYS A 475 -10.17 25.49 -6.49
C LYS A 475 -10.49 26.96 -6.77
N LYS A 476 -10.90 27.29 -8.00
CA LYS A 476 -11.29 28.67 -8.39
C LYS A 476 -12.68 29.06 -7.88
N GLU A 477 -13.62 28.12 -7.85
CA GLU A 477 -14.99 28.36 -7.39
C GLU A 477 -15.11 28.40 -5.87
N ALA A 478 -14.29 27.62 -5.15
CA ALA A 478 -14.28 27.58 -3.70
C ALA A 478 -13.63 28.84 -3.10
N LYS A 479 -14.17 29.33 -1.99
CA LYS A 479 -13.52 30.37 -1.19
C LYS A 479 -12.45 29.73 -0.32
N ILE A 480 -11.24 29.65 -0.85
CA ILE A 480 -10.08 29.06 -0.16
C ILE A 480 -9.22 30.18 0.42
N GLU A 481 -9.09 30.20 1.75
CA GLU A 481 -8.15 31.05 2.47
C GLU A 481 -7.13 30.17 3.19
N VAL A 482 -5.84 30.32 2.88
CA VAL A 482 -4.77 29.56 3.53
C VAL A 482 -3.98 30.50 4.45
N TYR A 483 -3.84 30.12 5.72
CA TYR A 483 -3.11 30.90 6.72
C TYR A 483 -1.68 30.34 6.84
N GLU A 484 -0.85 30.57 5.82
CA GLU A 484 0.53 30.03 5.76
C GLU A 484 1.43 30.42 6.94
N LYS A 485 1.08 31.46 7.70
CA LYS A 485 1.81 31.86 8.92
C LYS A 485 1.63 30.88 10.07
N ASN A 486 0.61 30.02 10.00
CA ASN A 486 0.26 29.03 11.02
C ASN A 486 0.86 27.64 10.71
N LEU A 487 1.59 27.51 9.60
CA LEU A 487 2.21 26.27 9.08
C LEU A 487 3.65 26.08 9.55
#